data_AF-A0A6I4HU97-F1
#
_entry.id   AF-A0A6I4HU97-F1
#
_cell.length_a   1.000
_cell.length_b   1.000
_cell.length_c   1.000
_cell.angle_alpha   90.00
_cell.angle_beta   90.00
_cell.angle_gamma   90.00
#
_symmetry.space_group_name_H-M   'P 1'
#
loop_
_entity.id
_entity.type
_entity.pdbx_description
1 polymer ?
#
loop_
_entity_poly.entity_id
_entity_poly.type
_entity_poly.pdbx_seq_one_letter_code
_entity_poly.pdbx_strand_id
1 'polypeptide(L)'
;GALFTAGFGVYGEANASCIIVNYQPNDVRMAVGRVVVRPSDPVGAVLRKATFPISSSGTQAMYCDSRDTVVAQLTQAYPLSSLGNSIYTTNIPGIGIRLYREAENSSNFSGYYPYERGGISGTRYLASGYFVVEIIKIAPQTGSGTLVPGRYSSYYVRGFPNQPFLTSTVDANAITIAS
;
A
#
# COMPACT_ATOMS: atom_id res chain seq x y z
N GLY A 1 17.72 47.01 25.32
CA GLY A 1 18.62 46.08 24.62
C GLY A 1 17.85 44.83 24.31
N ALA A 2 17.78 44.43 23.04
CA ALA A 2 17.04 43.24 22.60
C ALA A 2 17.92 41.99 22.79
N LEU A 3 17.44 41.01 23.56
CA LEU A 3 18.05 39.69 23.67
C LEU A 3 17.46 38.79 22.57
N PHE A 4 18.27 38.47 21.57
CA PHE A 4 18.00 37.40 20.61
C PHE A 4 18.46 36.07 21.20
N THR A 5 17.53 35.23 21.65
CA THR A 5 17.81 33.82 21.93
C THR A 5 17.72 33.02 20.64
N ALA A 6 18.87 32.75 20.02
CA ALA A 6 18.98 31.78 18.94
C ALA A 6 18.77 30.37 19.52
N GLY A 7 17.57 29.81 19.32
CA GLY A 7 17.32 28.40 19.55
C GLY A 7 18.06 27.57 18.51
N PHE A 8 19.18 26.97 18.89
CA PHE A 8 19.83 25.91 18.12
C PHE A 8 18.86 24.72 18.04
N GLY A 9 18.15 24.61 16.93
CA GLY A 9 17.44 23.40 16.56
C GLY A 9 18.45 22.31 16.29
N VAL A 10 18.66 21.42 17.27
CA VAL A 10 19.36 20.17 17.05
C VAL A 10 18.37 19.28 16.28
N TYR A 11 18.37 19.41 14.96
CA TYR A 11 17.81 18.39 14.09
C TYR A 11 18.69 17.16 14.31
N GLY A 12 18.23 16.24 15.16
CA GLY A 12 18.82 14.92 15.25
C GLY A 12 18.65 14.28 13.88
N GLU A 13 19.69 14.36 13.04
CA GLU A 13 19.82 13.51 11.87
C GLU A 13 19.89 12.09 12.39
N ALA A 14 18.72 11.44 12.45
CA ALA A 14 18.63 10.00 12.61
C ALA A 14 19.36 9.39 11.41
N ASN A 15 20.64 9.11 11.59
CA ASN A 15 21.43 8.34 10.65
C ASN A 15 20.78 6.95 10.57
N ALA A 16 19.91 6.76 9.59
CA ALA A 16 19.51 5.43 9.19
C ALA A 16 20.78 4.75 8.67
N SER A 17 21.22 3.70 9.35
CA SER A 17 22.34 2.87 8.89
C SER A 17 22.01 2.24 7.52
N CYS A 18 20.72 2.10 7.23
CA CYS A 18 20.19 1.54 6.00
C CYS A 18 20.44 2.45 4.78
N ILE A 19 20.90 1.87 3.67
CA ILE A 19 21.01 2.53 2.36
C ILE A 19 20.32 1.72 1.28
N ILE A 20 19.77 2.39 0.26
CA ILE A 20 19.20 1.71 -0.92
C ILE A 20 20.24 1.63 -2.04
N VAL A 21 20.48 0.42 -2.53
CA VAL A 21 21.37 0.16 -3.66
C VAL A 21 20.63 -0.60 -4.77
N ASN A 22 21.16 -0.52 -5.99
CA ASN A 22 20.61 -1.19 -7.18
C ASN A 22 19.10 -0.91 -7.37
N TYR A 23 18.68 0.32 -7.12
CA TYR A 23 17.26 0.68 -7.17
C TYR A 23 16.69 0.43 -8.58
N GLN A 24 15.64 -0.38 -8.62
CA GLN A 24 14.87 -0.70 -9.81
C GLN A 24 13.38 -0.60 -9.45
N PRO A 25 12.61 0.28 -10.13
CA PRO A 25 11.17 0.40 -9.90
C PRO A 25 10.47 -0.96 -10.06
N ASN A 26 9.55 -1.25 -9.14
CA ASN A 26 8.71 -2.43 -9.18
C ASN A 26 7.26 -2.00 -8.93
N ASP A 27 6.44 -2.08 -9.96
CA ASP A 27 5.07 -1.56 -9.94
C ASP A 27 4.08 -2.63 -10.35
N VAL A 28 3.05 -2.81 -9.51
CA VAL A 28 1.93 -3.69 -9.78
C VAL A 28 0.82 -2.88 -10.44
N ARG A 29 0.54 -3.20 -11.70
CA ARG A 29 -0.63 -2.67 -12.43
C ARG A 29 -1.87 -3.43 -12.01
N MET A 30 -2.71 -2.78 -11.20
CA MET A 30 -3.91 -3.38 -10.61
C MET A 30 -5.06 -3.40 -11.62
N ALA A 31 -4.93 -4.22 -12.66
CA ALA A 31 -5.97 -4.47 -13.63
C ALA A 31 -6.96 -5.53 -13.11
N VAL A 32 -7.87 -5.13 -12.22
CA VAL A 32 -8.91 -6.02 -11.66
C VAL A 32 -10.00 -6.32 -12.70
N GLY A 33 -10.25 -5.40 -13.62
CA GLY A 33 -11.28 -5.48 -14.65
C GLY A 33 -12.65 -5.05 -14.17
N ARG A 34 -13.70 -5.59 -14.81
CA ARG A 34 -15.09 -5.25 -14.52
C ARG A 34 -15.64 -6.05 -13.35
N VAL A 35 -16.21 -5.34 -12.37
CA VAL A 35 -16.89 -5.90 -11.20
C VAL A 35 -18.36 -5.53 -11.29
N VAL A 36 -19.23 -6.54 -11.18
CA VAL A 36 -20.69 -6.34 -11.18
C VAL A 36 -21.20 -6.53 -9.76
N VAL A 37 -21.91 -5.54 -9.24
CA VAL A 37 -22.55 -5.58 -7.93
C VAL A 37 -24.00 -5.98 -8.12
N ARG A 38 -24.45 -6.96 -7.35
CA ARG A 38 -25.85 -7.36 -7.33
C ARG A 38 -26.56 -6.68 -6.15
N PRO A 39 -27.84 -6.32 -6.29
CA PRO A 39 -28.64 -5.82 -5.17
C PRO A 39 -28.68 -6.81 -4.00
N SER A 40 -28.64 -8.12 -4.28
CA SER A 40 -28.62 -9.20 -3.29
C SER A 40 -27.30 -9.36 -2.54
N ASP A 41 -26.20 -8.75 -3.02
CA ASP A 41 -24.90 -8.90 -2.36
C ASP A 41 -24.94 -8.21 -0.99
N PRO A 42 -24.56 -8.91 0.11
CA PRO A 42 -24.57 -8.31 1.43
C PRO A 42 -23.48 -7.26 1.59
N VAL A 43 -23.70 -6.30 2.49
CA VAL A 43 -22.65 -5.37 2.91
C VAL A 43 -21.54 -6.19 3.59
N GLY A 44 -20.29 -5.94 3.20
CA GLY A 44 -19.10 -6.70 3.58
C GLY A 44 -18.68 -7.78 2.59
N ALA A 45 -19.48 -8.05 1.55
CA ALA A 45 -19.12 -9.03 0.53
C ALA A 45 -17.90 -8.60 -0.28
N VAL A 46 -16.93 -9.51 -0.44
CA VAL A 46 -15.84 -9.37 -1.41
C VAL A 46 -16.41 -9.67 -2.79
N LEU A 47 -16.65 -8.62 -3.57
CA LEU A 47 -17.22 -8.68 -4.93
C LEU A 47 -16.19 -9.23 -5.92
N ARG A 48 -14.92 -8.90 -5.69
CA ARG A 48 -13.80 -9.38 -6.51
C ARG A 48 -12.53 -9.43 -5.69
N LYS A 49 -11.75 -10.49 -5.87
CA LYS A 49 -10.37 -10.63 -5.41
C LYS A 49 -9.48 -10.85 -6.63
N ALA A 50 -8.45 -10.02 -6.78
CA ALA A 50 -7.45 -10.13 -7.83
C ALA A 50 -6.06 -10.22 -7.20
N THR A 51 -5.22 -11.07 -7.77
CA THR A 51 -3.90 -11.39 -7.23
C THR A 51 -2.87 -11.17 -8.32
N PHE A 52 -1.82 -10.41 -8.00
CA PHE A 52 -0.75 -10.07 -8.93
C PHE A 52 0.58 -10.59 -8.39
N PRO A 53 1.38 -11.33 -9.18
CA PRO A 53 2.67 -11.83 -8.72
C PRO A 53 3.64 -10.67 -8.46
N ILE A 54 4.43 -10.82 -7.40
CA ILE A 54 5.52 -9.93 -7.04
C ILE A 54 6.81 -10.74 -7.07
N SER A 55 7.81 -10.25 -7.78
CA SER A 55 9.19 -10.74 -7.71
C SER A 55 10.11 -9.62 -7.23
N SER A 56 11.30 -9.98 -6.74
CA SER A 56 12.34 -8.99 -6.44
C SER A 56 12.82 -8.29 -7.72
N SER A 57 12.88 -6.96 -7.71
CA SER A 57 13.43 -6.18 -8.83
C SER A 57 14.96 -6.03 -8.79
N GLY A 58 15.62 -6.62 -7.79
CA GLY A 58 17.05 -6.41 -7.52
C GLY A 58 17.37 -5.23 -6.59
N THR A 59 16.37 -4.43 -6.24
CA THR A 59 16.50 -3.37 -5.21
C THR A 59 16.86 -3.99 -3.85
N GLN A 60 17.89 -3.45 -3.21
CA GLN A 60 18.38 -3.90 -1.92
C GLN A 60 18.47 -2.75 -0.92
N ALA A 61 18.14 -3.04 0.32
CA ALA A 61 18.39 -2.19 1.47
C ALA A 61 19.54 -2.82 2.25
N MET A 62 20.69 -2.15 2.33
CA MET A 62 21.92 -2.66 2.94
C MET A 62 22.23 -1.94 4.25
N TYR A 63 22.95 -2.63 5.14
CA TYR A 63 23.43 -2.09 6.43
C TYR A 63 22.32 -1.62 7.38
N CYS A 64 21.09 -2.06 7.17
CA CYS A 64 19.98 -1.68 8.04
C CYS A 64 20.18 -2.27 9.44
N ASP A 65 19.65 -1.61 10.47
CA ASP A 65 19.75 -2.02 11.86
C ASP A 65 18.36 -2.28 12.48
N SER A 66 18.31 -2.50 13.80
CA SER A 66 17.06 -2.80 14.50
C SER A 66 16.09 -1.61 14.63
N ARG A 67 16.56 -0.38 14.39
CA ARG A 67 15.77 0.86 14.44
C ARG A 67 15.14 1.16 13.09
N ASP A 68 15.68 0.61 12.01
CA ASP A 68 15.11 0.76 10.68
C ASP A 68 13.73 0.11 10.57
N THR A 69 12.88 0.75 9.77
CA THR A 69 11.47 0.41 9.64
C THR A 69 11.07 0.40 8.18
N VAL A 70 10.27 -0.58 7.79
CA VAL A 70 9.59 -0.58 6.49
C VAL A 70 8.18 -0.05 6.66
N VAL A 71 7.76 0.78 5.71
CA VAL A 71 6.46 1.45 5.67
C VAL A 71 5.68 0.96 4.47
N ALA A 72 4.47 0.48 4.71
CA ALA A 72 3.45 0.19 3.72
C ALA A 72 2.37 1.26 3.84
N GLN A 73 2.26 2.13 2.84
CA GLN A 73 1.33 3.26 2.87
C GLN A 73 0.30 3.21 1.75
N LEU A 74 -0.87 3.80 1.99
CA LEU A 74 -1.88 4.11 0.98
C LEU A 74 -1.69 5.55 0.51
N THR A 75 -1.61 5.77 -0.80
CA THR A 75 -1.28 7.09 -1.37
C THR A 75 -2.50 7.91 -1.75
N GLN A 76 -3.68 7.30 -1.95
CA GLN A 76 -4.90 8.01 -2.34
C GLN A 76 -5.61 8.71 -1.17
N ALA A 77 -5.10 8.58 0.06
CA ALA A 77 -5.65 9.19 1.29
C ALA A 77 -7.17 8.96 1.52
N TYR A 78 -7.74 7.90 0.94
CA TYR A 78 -9.12 7.54 1.21
C TYR A 78 -9.31 7.19 2.69
N PRO A 79 -10.41 7.61 3.34
CA PRO A 79 -10.69 7.26 4.72
C PRO A 79 -10.98 5.77 4.88
N LEU A 80 -10.73 5.26 6.09
CA LEU A 80 -11.16 3.93 6.48
C LEU A 80 -12.69 3.86 6.44
N SER A 81 -13.25 2.81 5.86
CA SER A 81 -14.70 2.59 5.82
C SER A 81 -15.25 2.26 7.22
N SER A 82 -16.57 2.39 7.36
CA SER A 82 -17.27 2.00 8.61
C SER A 82 -17.16 0.51 8.95
N LEU A 83 -16.80 -0.35 7.98
CA LEU A 83 -16.56 -1.77 8.22
C LEU A 83 -15.20 -2.06 8.87
N GLY A 84 -14.28 -1.09 8.88
CA GLY A 84 -12.92 -1.28 9.40
C GLY A 84 -12.12 -2.32 8.61
N ASN A 85 -11.29 -3.10 9.31
CA ASN A 85 -10.55 -4.25 8.76
C ASN A 85 -9.71 -3.95 7.49
N SER A 86 -9.06 -2.78 7.49
CA SER A 86 -8.25 -2.26 6.37
C SER A 86 -9.03 -2.11 5.06
N ILE A 87 -10.35 -1.91 5.15
CA ILE A 87 -11.22 -1.61 4.01
C ILE A 87 -11.37 -0.09 3.93
N TYR A 88 -10.85 0.50 2.87
CA TYR A 88 -10.86 1.94 2.64
C TYR A 88 -11.94 2.30 1.63
N THR A 89 -12.55 3.48 1.77
CA THR A 89 -13.54 3.95 0.79
C THR A 89 -12.90 4.20 -0.57
N THR A 90 -13.72 4.37 -1.60
CA THR A 90 -13.26 4.79 -2.93
C THR A 90 -14.04 6.01 -3.40
N ASN A 91 -13.76 6.49 -4.62
CA ASN A 91 -14.55 7.51 -5.29
C ASN A 91 -15.95 7.01 -5.72
N ILE A 92 -16.23 5.71 -5.63
CA ILE A 92 -17.53 5.13 -5.98
C ILE A 92 -18.31 4.87 -4.68
N PRO A 93 -19.49 5.51 -4.49
CA PRO A 93 -20.30 5.33 -3.29
C PRO A 93 -20.61 3.86 -3.02
N GLY A 94 -20.48 3.45 -1.76
CA GLY A 94 -20.75 2.08 -1.34
C GLY A 94 -19.73 1.03 -1.77
N ILE A 95 -18.61 1.43 -2.40
CA ILE A 95 -17.52 0.53 -2.79
C ILE A 95 -16.27 0.84 -1.97
N GLY A 96 -15.73 -0.20 -1.35
CA GLY A 96 -14.46 -0.19 -0.64
C GLY A 96 -13.37 -0.98 -1.37
N ILE A 97 -12.13 -0.67 -1.05
CA ILE A 97 -10.94 -1.35 -1.53
C ILE A 97 -10.07 -1.79 -0.36
N ARG A 98 -9.51 -2.99 -0.46
CA ARG A 98 -8.52 -3.51 0.50
C ARG A 98 -7.30 -4.03 -0.25
N LEU A 99 -6.13 -3.58 0.18
CA LEU A 99 -4.84 -3.90 -0.43
C LEU A 99 -3.97 -4.60 0.59
N TYR A 100 -3.37 -5.72 0.20
CA TYR A 100 -2.47 -6.45 1.09
C TYR A 100 -1.48 -7.31 0.32
N ARG A 101 -0.43 -7.77 1.01
CA ARG A 101 0.57 -8.68 0.45
C ARG A 101 0.52 -10.03 1.12
N GLU A 102 0.68 -11.07 0.32
CA GLU A 102 0.92 -12.45 0.73
C GLU A 102 2.35 -12.83 0.30
N ALA A 103 3.13 -13.48 1.16
CA ALA A 103 4.50 -13.91 0.81
C ALA A 103 4.51 -15.39 0.46
N GLU A 104 5.20 -15.77 -0.62
CA GLU A 104 5.19 -17.15 -1.14
C GLU A 104 5.69 -18.18 -0.12
N ASN A 105 6.71 -17.82 0.67
CA ASN A 105 7.31 -18.68 1.69
C ASN A 105 6.73 -18.45 3.10
N SER A 106 5.60 -17.75 3.23
CA SER A 106 4.95 -17.52 4.52
C SER A 106 3.44 -17.47 4.35
N SER A 107 2.81 -18.65 4.45
CA SER A 107 1.35 -18.80 4.37
C SER A 107 0.58 -18.04 5.44
N ASN A 108 1.24 -17.66 6.54
CA ASN A 108 0.66 -16.90 7.64
C ASN A 108 0.91 -15.38 7.54
N PHE A 109 1.64 -14.91 6.52
CA PHE A 109 1.88 -13.48 6.35
C PHE A 109 0.83 -12.85 5.44
N SER A 110 0.01 -11.96 6.02
CA SER A 110 -0.84 -11.03 5.28
C SER A 110 -0.57 -9.61 5.76
N GLY A 111 0.18 -8.84 4.97
CA GLY A 111 0.50 -7.45 5.27
C GLY A 111 -0.55 -6.50 4.71
N TYR A 112 -1.62 -6.26 5.46
CA TYR A 112 -2.70 -5.32 5.10
C TYR A 112 -2.24 -3.87 5.18
N TYR A 113 -2.46 -3.10 4.12
CA TYR A 113 -2.05 -1.70 4.08
C TYR A 113 -3.07 -0.82 4.83
N PRO A 114 -2.61 0.24 5.50
CA PRO A 114 -1.22 0.60 5.77
C PRO A 114 -0.68 -0.11 7.02
N TYR A 115 0.64 -0.29 7.09
CA TYR A 115 1.33 -0.77 8.29
C TYR A 115 2.79 -0.31 8.30
N GLU A 116 3.39 -0.36 9.48
CA GLU A 116 4.84 -0.19 9.65
C GLU A 116 5.41 -1.41 10.37
N ARG A 117 6.62 -1.81 9.96
CA ARG A 117 7.33 -2.92 10.60
C ARG A 117 8.78 -2.54 10.84
N GLY A 118 9.13 -2.34 12.11
CA GLY A 118 10.50 -2.09 12.58
C GLY A 118 11.36 -3.37 12.64
N GLY A 119 12.61 -3.21 13.07
CA GLY A 119 13.52 -4.32 13.32
C GLY A 119 14.10 -4.95 12.05
N ILE A 120 14.17 -4.19 10.95
CA ILE A 120 14.67 -4.72 9.68
C ILE A 120 16.20 -4.60 9.57
N SER A 121 16.93 -5.43 10.31
CA SER A 121 18.41 -5.44 10.32
C SER A 121 19.06 -6.15 9.12
N GLY A 122 20.32 -5.86 8.81
CA GLY A 122 21.09 -6.50 7.74
C GLY A 122 20.65 -6.11 6.33
N THR A 123 20.91 -6.99 5.36
CA THR A 123 20.47 -6.79 3.98
C THR A 123 19.05 -7.29 3.77
N ARG A 124 18.20 -6.44 3.16
CA ARG A 124 16.79 -6.72 2.87
C ARG A 124 16.47 -6.54 1.41
N TYR A 125 15.58 -7.39 0.92
CA TYR A 125 15.03 -7.41 -0.43
C TYR A 125 13.52 -7.61 -0.38
N LEU A 126 12.83 -7.27 -1.47
CA LEU A 126 11.42 -7.56 -1.60
C LEU A 126 11.23 -9.09 -1.73
N ALA A 127 10.56 -9.70 -0.76
CA ALA A 127 10.19 -11.11 -0.87
C ALA A 127 9.19 -11.33 -2.01
N SER A 128 9.38 -12.42 -2.77
CA SER A 128 8.42 -12.90 -3.75
C SER A 128 7.10 -13.30 -3.10
N GLY A 129 6.02 -13.21 -3.88
CA GLY A 129 4.68 -13.52 -3.41
C GLY A 129 3.65 -12.82 -4.26
N TYR A 130 2.61 -12.29 -3.60
CA TYR A 130 1.47 -11.70 -4.30
C TYR A 130 1.04 -10.37 -3.69
N PHE A 131 0.64 -9.46 -4.57
CA PHE A 131 -0.13 -8.27 -4.23
C PHE A 131 -1.60 -8.59 -4.46
N VAL A 132 -2.42 -8.46 -3.42
CA VAL A 132 -3.84 -8.78 -3.48
C VAL A 132 -4.66 -7.50 -3.39
N VAL A 133 -5.64 -7.42 -4.29
CA VAL A 133 -6.64 -6.35 -4.36
C VAL A 133 -8.01 -6.96 -4.19
N GLU A 134 -8.73 -6.48 -3.18
CA GLU A 134 -10.12 -6.85 -2.96
C GLU A 134 -11.03 -5.63 -3.15
N ILE A 135 -12.11 -5.82 -3.90
CA ILE A 135 -13.21 -4.87 -4.06
C ILE A 135 -14.36 -5.36 -3.19
N ILE A 136 -14.82 -4.52 -2.26
CA ILE A 136 -15.79 -4.89 -1.22
C ILE A 136 -17.01 -3.97 -1.30
N LYS A 137 -18.20 -4.53 -1.12
CA LYS A 137 -19.43 -3.74 -0.93
C LYS A 137 -19.46 -3.21 0.50
N ILE A 138 -19.47 -1.90 0.70
CA ILE A 138 -19.43 -1.27 2.04
C ILE A 138 -20.72 -0.53 2.43
N ALA A 139 -21.68 -0.40 1.52
CA ALA A 139 -23.00 0.16 1.80
C ALA A 139 -24.12 -0.60 1.06
N PRO A 140 -25.38 -0.53 1.53
CA PRO A 140 -26.50 -1.21 0.87
C PRO A 140 -26.72 -0.73 -0.57
N GLN A 141 -26.59 0.58 -0.80
CA GLN A 141 -26.67 1.22 -2.10
C GLN A 141 -25.26 1.49 -2.63
N THR A 142 -25.04 1.15 -3.90
CA THR A 142 -23.74 1.27 -4.56
C THR A 142 -23.84 2.11 -5.82
N GLY A 143 -22.80 2.88 -6.10
CA GLY A 143 -22.64 3.60 -7.35
C GLY A 143 -22.03 2.74 -8.45
N SER A 144 -22.07 3.27 -9.67
CA SER A 144 -21.35 2.75 -10.83
C SER A 144 -20.26 3.73 -11.27
N GLY A 145 -19.21 3.24 -11.91
CA GLY A 145 -18.13 4.09 -12.41
C GLY A 145 -16.78 3.40 -12.48
N THR A 146 -15.73 4.20 -12.65
CA THR A 146 -14.35 3.72 -12.71
C THR A 146 -13.57 4.25 -11.50
N LEU A 147 -12.69 3.43 -10.94
CA LEU A 147 -11.77 3.92 -9.90
C LEU A 147 -10.84 4.99 -10.49
N VAL A 148 -10.51 6.02 -9.69
CA VAL A 148 -9.61 7.10 -10.13
C VAL A 148 -8.25 6.51 -10.50
N PRO A 149 -7.70 6.80 -11.69
CA PRO A 149 -6.37 6.34 -12.06
C PRO A 149 -5.29 6.98 -11.19
N GLY A 150 -4.23 6.23 -10.89
CA GLY A 150 -3.08 6.72 -10.14
C GLY A 150 -2.45 5.66 -9.25
N ARG A 151 -1.46 6.09 -8.47
CA ARG A 151 -0.79 5.22 -7.49
C ARG A 151 -1.66 5.09 -6.24
N TYR A 152 -1.84 3.86 -5.76
CA TYR A 152 -2.66 3.54 -4.59
C TYR A 152 -1.86 3.09 -3.38
N SER A 153 -0.69 2.50 -3.59
CA SER A 153 0.18 2.10 -2.49
C SER A 153 1.67 2.32 -2.80
N SER A 154 2.45 2.41 -1.72
CA SER A 154 3.91 2.44 -1.77
C SER A 154 4.47 1.67 -0.57
N TYR A 155 5.47 0.84 -0.83
CA TYR A 155 6.17 0.03 0.16
C TYR A 155 7.66 0.36 0.12
N TYR A 156 8.19 0.95 1.19
CA TYR A 156 9.53 1.54 1.19
C TYR A 156 10.17 1.49 2.59
N VAL A 157 11.50 1.58 2.64
CA VAL A 157 12.22 1.74 3.91
C VAL A 157 12.12 3.19 4.37
N ARG A 158 11.76 3.43 5.64
CA ARG A 158 11.69 4.76 6.23
C ARG A 158 13.00 5.53 5.96
N GLY A 159 12.87 6.79 5.53
CA GLY A 159 13.99 7.60 5.04
C GLY A 159 14.15 7.58 3.51
N PHE A 160 13.59 6.58 2.83
CA PHE A 160 13.67 6.43 1.36
C PHE A 160 12.29 6.36 0.68
N PRO A 161 11.36 7.31 0.91
CA PRO A 161 10.01 7.29 0.32
C PRO A 161 9.99 7.36 -1.20
N ASN A 162 11.05 7.89 -1.80
CA ASN A 162 11.21 8.05 -3.25
C ASN A 162 11.87 6.84 -3.93
N GLN A 163 12.30 5.83 -3.17
CA GLN A 163 12.87 4.58 -3.68
C GLN A 163 12.08 3.38 -3.15
N PRO A 164 10.77 3.27 -3.47
CA PRO A 164 9.93 2.20 -2.98
C PRO A 164 10.33 0.85 -3.59
N PHE A 165 10.31 -0.18 -2.75
CA PHE A 165 10.51 -1.56 -3.14
C PHE A 165 9.34 -2.10 -3.95
N LEU A 166 8.14 -1.57 -3.73
CA LEU A 166 6.94 -1.93 -4.48
C LEU A 166 5.96 -0.76 -4.49
N THR A 167 5.37 -0.47 -5.63
CA THR A 167 4.20 0.40 -5.76
C THR A 167 3.03 -0.35 -6.38
N SER A 168 1.82 0.18 -6.22
CA SER A 168 0.67 -0.28 -6.97
C SER A 168 -0.05 0.87 -7.65
N THR A 169 -0.45 0.66 -8.90
CA THR A 169 -1.04 1.67 -9.77
C THR A 169 -2.31 1.14 -10.42
N VAL A 170 -3.36 1.95 -10.43
CA VAL A 170 -4.57 1.73 -11.23
C VAL A 170 -4.44 2.57 -12.51
N ASP A 171 -4.45 1.91 -13.66
CA ASP A 171 -4.51 2.59 -14.96
C ASP A 171 -5.96 3.01 -15.30
N ALA A 172 -6.13 3.85 -16.32
CA ALA A 172 -7.45 4.25 -16.78
C ALA A 172 -8.31 3.03 -17.16
N ASN A 173 -9.55 2.98 -16.63
CA ASN A 173 -10.50 1.88 -16.87
C ASN A 173 -10.04 0.49 -16.42
N ALA A 174 -8.96 0.41 -15.63
CA ALA A 174 -8.45 -0.86 -15.13
C ALA A 174 -9.37 -1.53 -14.11
N ILE A 175 -10.21 -0.74 -13.41
CA ILE A 175 -11.20 -1.23 -12.44
C ILE A 175 -12.52 -0.46 -12.64
N THR A 176 -13.55 -1.17 -13.11
CA THR A 176 -14.88 -0.58 -13.36
C THR A 176 -15.94 -1.30 -12.56
N ILE A 177 -16.85 -0.55 -11.93
CA ILE A 177 -17.98 -1.04 -11.16
C ILE A 177 -19.27 -0.80 -11.93
N ALA A 178 -20.08 -1.84 -12.04
CA ALA A 178 -21.46 -1.76 -12.52
C ALA A 178 -22.40 -2.27 -11.42
N SER A 179 -23.17 -1.36 -10.82
CA SER A 179 -24.20 -1.64 -9.83
C SER A 179 -25.60 -1.64 -10.44
#